data_AF-A0A914CRT0-F1
#
_entry.id   AF-A0A914CRT0-F1
#
_cell.length_a   1.000
_cell.length_b   1.000
_cell.length_c   1.000
_cell.angle_alpha   90.00
_cell.angle_beta   90.00
_cell.angle_gamma   90.00
#
_symmetry.space_group_name_H-M   'P 1'
#
loop_
_entity.id
_entity.type
_entity.pdbx_description
1 polymer ?
#
loop_
_entity_poly.entity_id
_entity_poly.type
_entity_poly.pdbx_seq_one_letter_code
_entity_poly.pdbx_strand_id
1 'polypeptide(L)'
;MVVYLIQQGTHPFYLGLESDGSAHGVFIFNSNAQEVTTGPAPHLVYRTIGGQLEFFFFPGPTPEQVIQQYEQVIGTPFLPAYWALGFQ
;
A
#
# COMPACT_ATOMS: atom_id res chain seq x y z
N MET A 1 3.42 -8.54 18.36
CA MET A 1 2.08 -8.81 17.80
C MET A 1 2.31 -9.47 16.45
N VAL A 2 2.08 -10.78 16.35
CA VAL A 2 2.30 -11.52 15.10
C VAL A 2 0.99 -11.46 14.30
N VAL A 3 1.01 -10.80 13.15
CA VAL A 3 -0.16 -10.73 12.26
C VAL A 3 -0.17 -11.99 11.39
N TYR A 4 -0.76 -13.07 11.91
CA TYR A 4 -1.40 -14.04 11.03
C TYR A 4 -2.77 -13.46 10.69
N LEU A 5 -3.05 -13.26 9.40
CA LEU A 5 -4.37 -13.28 8.72
C LEU A 5 -4.27 -12.45 7.41
N ILE A 6 -3.94 -13.10 6.29
CA ILE A 6 -4.20 -12.55 4.94
C ILE A 6 -5.60 -12.96 4.52
N GLN A 7 -6.61 -12.12 4.74
CA GLN A 7 -7.99 -12.61 4.77
C GLN A 7 -8.59 -12.96 3.41
N GLN A 8 -8.35 -12.22 2.31
CA GLN A 8 -8.66 -12.66 0.92
C GLN A 8 -7.78 -11.98 -0.16
N GLY A 9 -6.69 -11.32 0.23
CA GLY A 9 -5.80 -10.61 -0.70
C GLY A 9 -4.55 -10.12 0.01
N THR A 10 -3.52 -9.75 -0.77
CA THR A 10 -2.32 -9.10 -0.26
C THR A 10 -2.09 -7.81 -1.03
N HIS A 11 -1.79 -6.74 -0.31
CA HIS A 11 -1.54 -5.43 -0.90
C HIS A 11 -0.32 -4.80 -0.20
N PRO A 12 0.90 -5.03 -0.74
CA PRO A 12 2.15 -4.56 -0.14
C PRO A 12 2.38 -3.06 -0.39
N PHE A 13 1.46 -2.25 0.10
CA PHE A 13 1.52 -0.80 0.05
C PHE A 13 1.28 -0.24 1.45
N TYR A 14 2.03 0.79 1.82
CA TYR A 14 1.74 1.58 3.01
C TYR A 14 1.87 3.07 2.72
N LEU A 15 1.11 3.86 3.49
CA LEU A 15 1.19 5.32 3.51
C LEU A 15 1.71 5.74 4.88
N GLY A 16 2.80 6.50 4.90
CA GLY A 16 3.41 7.07 6.09
C GLY A 16 3.06 8.55 6.23
N LEU A 17 2.68 8.96 7.44
CA LEU A 17 2.54 10.37 7.79
C LEU A 17 3.81 10.85 8.49
N GLU A 18 4.31 11.99 8.05
CA GLU A 18 5.47 12.67 8.62
C GLU A 18 5.05 13.65 9.72
N SER A 19 6.00 14.06 10.56
CA SER A 19 5.75 14.96 11.69
C SER A 19 5.28 16.37 11.29
N ASP A 20 5.60 16.78 10.06
CA ASP A 20 5.20 18.06 9.48
C ASP A 20 3.80 18.03 8.83
N GLY A 21 3.13 16.87 8.84
CA GLY A 21 1.84 16.64 8.20
C GLY A 21 1.92 16.24 6.72
N SER A 22 3.13 16.15 6.16
CA SER A 22 3.36 15.58 4.83
C SER A 22 3.12 14.06 4.83
N ALA A 23 2.85 13.50 3.67
CA ALA A 23 2.64 12.06 3.50
C ALA A 23 3.56 11.50 2.41
N HIS A 24 4.00 10.27 2.62
CA HIS A 24 4.69 9.49 1.59
C HIS A 24 4.05 8.09 1.47
N GLY A 25 4.22 7.45 0.32
CA GLY A 25 3.79 6.07 0.10
C GLY A 25 4.94 5.20 -0.37
N VAL A 26 4.88 3.93 -0.01
CA VAL A 26 5.81 2.90 -0.54
C VAL A 26 5.00 1.70 -0.99
N PHE A 27 5.24 1.27 -2.22
CA PHE A 27 4.70 0.04 -2.79
C PHE A 27 5.83 -0.94 -3.08
N ILE A 28 5.65 -2.19 -2.68
CA ILE A 28 6.62 -3.27 -2.92
C ILE A 28 6.01 -4.18 -3.97
N PHE A 29 6.54 -4.14 -5.19
CA PHE A 29 6.00 -4.92 -6.30
C PHE A 29 6.48 -6.38 -6.20
N ASN A 30 5.81 -7.14 -5.34
CA ASN A 30 6.11 -8.55 -5.08
C ASN A 30 4.82 -9.31 -4.78
N SER A 31 4.70 -10.52 -5.35
CA SER A 31 3.52 -11.38 -5.22
C SER A 31 3.81 -12.69 -4.48
N ASN A 32 5.03 -12.87 -3.97
CA ASN A 32 5.39 -14.05 -3.19
C ASN A 32 4.83 -13.95 -1.77
N ALA A 33 4.84 -15.06 -1.03
CA ALA A 33 4.44 -15.02 0.38
C ALA A 33 5.37 -14.09 1.16
N GLN A 34 4.76 -13.16 1.87
CA GLN A 34 5.46 -12.05 2.49
C GLN A 34 4.87 -11.75 3.88
N GLU A 35 5.70 -11.17 4.72
CA GLU A 35 5.36 -10.73 6.07
C GLU A 35 5.88 -9.31 6.28
N VAL A 36 5.08 -8.49 6.96
CA VAL A 36 5.47 -7.16 7.41
C VAL A 36 5.40 -7.15 8.94
N THR A 37 6.52 -6.80 9.59
CA THR A 37 6.58 -6.61 11.04
C THR A 37 6.93 -5.17 11.36
N THR A 38 6.12 -4.52 12.20
CA THR A 38 6.44 -3.21 12.79
C THR A 38 7.04 -3.41 14.18
N GLY A 39 8.00 -2.56 14.55
CA GLY A 39 8.60 -2.57 15.87
C GLY A 39 8.22 -1.34 16.73
N PRO A 40 8.74 -1.27 17.97
CA PRO A 40 8.41 -0.21 18.92
C PRO A 40 9.02 1.17 18.57
N ALA A 41 10.11 1.18 17.81
CA ALA A 41 10.65 2.39 17.17
C ALA A 41 10.08 2.50 15.75
N PRO A 42 10.09 3.68 15.09
CA PRO A 42 9.58 3.83 13.72
C PRO A 42 10.46 3.06 12.74
N HIS A 43 10.13 1.78 12.52
CA HIS A 43 10.74 0.92 11.52
C HIS A 43 9.76 -0.16 11.09
N LEU A 44 9.93 -0.58 9.84
CA LEU A 44 9.17 -1.63 9.20
C LEU A 44 10.16 -2.67 8.67
N VAL A 45 9.92 -3.94 8.98
CA VAL A 45 10.70 -5.06 8.47
C VAL A 45 9.84 -5.82 7.47
N TYR A 46 10.23 -5.75 6.20
CA TYR A 46 9.61 -6.50 5.11
C TYR A 46 10.40 -7.78 4.84
N ARG A 47 9.71 -8.93 4.83
CA ARG A 47 10.28 -10.25 4.50
C ARG A 47 9.44 -10.89 3.41
N THR A 48 10.09 -11.41 2.37
CA THR A 48 9.45 -12.20 1.31
C THR A 48 10.20 -13.51 1.09
N ILE A 49 9.50 -14.57 0.70
CA ILE A 49 10.10 -15.88 0.41
C ILE A 49 10.77 -15.95 -0.97
N GLY A 50 10.61 -14.92 -1.82
CA GLY A 50 11.17 -14.89 -3.16
C GLY A 50 10.79 -13.66 -3.97
N GLY A 51 11.10 -13.70 -5.26
CA GLY A 51 10.93 -12.57 -6.17
C GLY A 51 12.08 -11.55 -6.07
N GLN A 52 11.95 -10.47 -6.84
CA GLN A 52 12.86 -9.33 -6.78
C GLN A 52 12.33 -8.31 -5.75
N LEU A 53 13.25 -7.56 -5.13
CA LEU A 53 12.88 -6.40 -4.33
C LEU A 53 12.73 -5.18 -5.23
N GLU A 54 11.51 -4.96 -5.71
CA GLU A 54 11.14 -3.80 -6.51
C GLU A 54 10.27 -2.86 -5.67
N PHE A 55 10.76 -1.63 -5.47
CA PHE A 55 10.12 -0.62 -4.64
C PHE A 55 9.74 0.61 -5.46
N PHE A 56 8.54 1.11 -5.24
CA PHE A 56 8.08 2.41 -5.74
C PHE A 56 7.87 3.35 -4.56
N PHE A 57 8.41 4.56 -4.68
CA PHE A 57 8.30 5.62 -3.68
C PHE A 57 7.43 6.75 -4.21
N PHE A 58 6.47 7.20 -3.39
CA PHE A 58 5.50 8.22 -3.73
C PHE A 58 5.62 9.38 -2.74
N PRO A 59 6.26 10.50 -3.13
CA PRO A 59 6.59 11.58 -2.18
C PRO A 59 5.42 12.48 -1.76
N GLY A 60 4.19 12.30 -2.26
CA GLY A 60 3.05 13.16 -1.89
C GLY A 60 3.18 14.57 -2.49
N PRO A 61 3.03 15.69 -1.74
CA PRO A 61 3.05 15.81 -0.28
C PRO A 61 1.76 15.54 0.50
N THR A 62 0.57 15.59 -0.10
CA THR A 62 -0.68 15.24 0.62
C THR A 62 -1.01 13.76 0.50
N PRO A 63 -1.75 13.15 1.45
CA PRO A 63 -2.18 11.76 1.33
C PRO A 63 -2.91 11.46 0.02
N GLU A 64 -3.75 12.38 -0.46
CA GLU A 64 -4.46 12.25 -1.73
C GLU A 64 -3.50 12.21 -2.92
N GLN A 65 -2.44 13.04 -2.91
CA GLN A 65 -1.42 13.04 -3.96
C GLN A 65 -0.60 11.76 -3.96
N VAL A 66 -0.29 11.21 -2.78
CA VAL A 66 0.36 9.89 -2.66
C VAL A 66 -0.49 8.82 -3.34
N ILE A 67 -1.80 8.79 -3.07
CA ILE A 67 -2.71 7.82 -3.68
C ILE A 67 -2.83 8.05 -5.19
N GLN A 68 -2.91 9.29 -5.66
CA GLN A 68 -2.92 9.58 -7.10
C GLN A 68 -1.66 9.07 -7.81
N GLN A 69 -0.48 9.28 -7.21
CA GLN A 69 0.79 8.78 -7.76
C GLN A 69 0.82 7.24 -7.76
N TYR A 70 0.26 6.62 -6.71
CA TYR A 70 0.13 5.17 -6.62
C TYR A 70 -0.78 4.61 -7.73
N GLU A 71 -1.95 5.21 -7.95
CA GLU A 71 -2.89 4.83 -9.00
C GLU A 71 -2.30 4.98 -10.41
N GLN A 72 -1.37 5.90 -10.65
CA GLN A 72 -0.66 6.00 -11.93
C GLN A 72 0.20 4.77 -12.22
N VAL A 73 0.64 4.03 -11.20
CA VAL A 73 1.44 2.81 -11.34
C VAL A 73 0.55 1.57 -11.44
N ILE A 74 -0.46 1.43 -10.57
CA ILE A 74 -1.30 0.22 -10.51
C ILE A 74 -2.55 0.27 -11.39
N GLY A 75 -2.91 1.45 -11.89
CA GLY A 75 -4.14 1.72 -12.62
C GLY A 75 -5.21 2.39 -11.75
N THR A 76 -6.00 3.25 -12.39
CA THR A 76 -7.12 3.94 -11.73
C THR A 76 -8.31 3.00 -11.52
N PRO A 77 -9.11 3.19 -10.45
CA PRO A 77 -10.34 2.43 -10.24
C PRO A 77 -11.28 2.45 -11.45
N PHE A 78 -11.98 1.34 -11.67
CA PHE A 78 -12.98 1.27 -12.73
C PHE A 78 -14.18 2.16 -12.41
N LEU A 79 -14.83 2.72 -13.43
CA LEU A 79 -16.07 3.47 -13.30
C LEU A 79 -17.28 2.50 -13.32
N PRO A 80 -17.97 2.26 -12.18
CA PRO A 80 -19.16 1.41 -12.17
C PRO A 80 -20.32 2.04 -12.95
N ALA A 81 -21.17 1.18 -13.50
CA ALA A 81 -22.43 1.64 -14.08
C ALA A 81 -23.29 2.29 -12.99
N TYR A 82 -24.00 3.37 -13.35
CA TYR A 82 -24.70 4.22 -12.38
C TYR A 82 -25.68 3.44 -11.47
N TRP A 83 -26.37 2.43 -12.01
CA TRP A 83 -27.31 1.60 -11.24
C TRP A 83 -26.63 0.75 -10.15
N ALA A 84 -25.33 0.46 -10.27
CA ALA A 84 -24.60 -0.33 -9.27
C ALA A 84 -24.38 0.45 -7.96
N LEU A 85 -24.56 1.77 -7.97
CA LEU A 85 -24.54 2.65 -6.80
C LEU A 85 -25.90 2.72 -6.08
N GLY A 86 -26.93 2.06 -6.61
CA GLY A 86 -28.22 1.89 -5.95
C GLY A 86 -28.15 0.87 -4.80
N PHE A 87 -29.29 0.64 -4.16
CA PHE A 87 -29.42 -0.36 -3.10
C PHE A 87 -29.31 -1.79 -3.67
N GLN A 88 -28.68 -2.71 -2.93
CA GLN A 88 -28.51 -4.14 -3.27
C GLN A 88 -29.08 -5.06 -2.19
#